data_AF-A0A1M7SJJ4-F1
#
_entry.id   AF-A0A1M7SJJ4-F1
#
_cell.length_a   1.000
_cell.length_b   1.000
_cell.length_c   1.000
_cell.angle_alpha   90.00
_cell.angle_beta   90.00
_cell.angle_gamma   90.00
#
_symmetry.space_group_name_H-M   'P 1'
#
loop_
_entity.id
_entity.type
_entity.pdbx_description
1 polymer ?
#
loop_
_entity_poly.entity_id
_entity_poly.type
_entity_poly.pdbx_seq_one_letter_code
_entity_poly.pdbx_strand_id
1 'polypeptide(L)'
;MLKVIATAFEAGNSCDIMDMVGDYDYVRNNGGMHIDVVYDGNRMIGASSGRMLSAKTREMLSLCTIDQDYAVEGKVVEVLWGNLGTRQMRIKAKVMLLPHIKEDRNENFDVERIPRPVFKK
;
A
#
# COMPACT_ATOMS: atom_id res chain seq x y z
N MET A 1 -9.80 9.99 0.42
CA MET A 1 -9.98 8.76 -0.39
C MET A 1 -9.17 8.91 -1.67
N LEU A 2 -8.44 7.88 -2.10
CA LEU A 2 -7.67 7.93 -3.35
C LEU A 2 -8.64 8.07 -4.53
N LYS A 3 -8.32 8.93 -5.50
CA LYS A 3 -9.18 9.16 -6.68
C LYS A 3 -9.46 7.89 -7.46
N VAL A 4 -8.50 6.96 -7.48
CA VAL A 4 -8.63 5.67 -8.15
C VAL A 4 -9.70 4.76 -7.52
N ILE A 5 -9.99 4.90 -6.23
CA ILE A 5 -11.07 4.11 -5.60
C ILE A 5 -12.43 4.64 -6.07
N ALA A 6 -12.54 5.94 -6.34
CA ALA A 6 -13.78 6.55 -6.80
C ALA A 6 -14.19 6.07 -8.20
N THR A 7 -13.25 5.59 -9.02
CA THR A 7 -13.54 5.11 -10.38
C THR A 7 -14.38 3.83 -10.38
N ALA A 8 -14.44 3.10 -9.27
CA ALA A 8 -15.35 1.96 -9.11
C ALA A 8 -16.83 2.36 -9.14
N PHE A 9 -17.14 3.64 -8.93
CA PHE A 9 -18.50 4.18 -9.03
C PHE A 9 -18.78 4.86 -10.38
N GLU A 10 -17.75 4.99 -11.24
CA GLU A 10 -17.92 5.51 -12.59
C GLU A 10 -18.49 4.40 -13.50
N ALA A 11 -19.30 4.79 -14.48
CA ALA A 11 -19.90 3.84 -15.41
C ALA A 11 -18.83 3.00 -16.12
N GLY A 12 -19.01 1.67 -16.11
CA GLY A 12 -18.14 0.74 -16.80
C GLY A 12 -16.78 0.51 -16.13
N ASN A 13 -16.61 0.82 -14.84
CA ASN A 13 -15.34 0.67 -14.12
C ASN A 13 -14.19 1.35 -14.88
N SER A 14 -14.28 2.68 -14.97
CA SER A 14 -13.48 3.47 -15.91
C SER A 14 -11.97 3.31 -15.79
N CYS A 15 -11.46 2.75 -14.68
CA CYS A 15 -10.08 2.36 -14.38
C CYS A 15 -10.12 1.04 -13.60
N ASP A 16 -9.00 0.31 -13.58
CA ASP A 16 -8.87 -0.92 -12.82
C ASP A 16 -9.27 -0.71 -11.35
N ILE A 17 -10.13 -1.59 -10.86
CA ILE A 17 -10.67 -1.48 -9.50
C ILE A 17 -9.54 -1.72 -8.50
N MET A 18 -9.30 -0.73 -7.64
CA MET A 18 -8.51 -0.91 -6.43
C MET A 18 -9.44 -1.36 -5.30
N ASP A 19 -9.35 -2.65 -4.91
CA ASP A 19 -10.02 -3.14 -3.71
C ASP A 19 -9.50 -2.39 -2.47
N MET A 20 -10.34 -2.22 -1.45
CA MET A 20 -9.99 -1.47 -0.25
C MET A 20 -9.11 -2.23 0.75
N VAL A 21 -9.09 -3.57 0.73
CA VAL A 21 -8.41 -4.36 1.77
C VAL A 21 -6.97 -4.68 1.36
N GLY A 22 -6.80 -5.17 0.14
CA GLY A 22 -5.51 -5.58 -0.40
C GLY A 22 -5.68 -6.40 -1.68
N ASP A 23 -4.65 -7.13 -2.02
CA ASP A 23 -4.58 -7.93 -3.25
C ASP A 23 -4.98 -9.41 -3.06
N TYR A 24 -5.61 -9.74 -1.94
CA TYR A 24 -6.04 -11.12 -1.67
C TYR A 24 -7.39 -11.42 -2.34
N ASP A 25 -7.42 -12.42 -3.21
CA ASP A 25 -8.64 -12.95 -3.81
C ASP A 25 -9.17 -14.11 -2.94
N TYR A 26 -10.25 -13.85 -2.20
CA TYR A 26 -10.91 -14.84 -1.34
C TYR A 26 -11.60 -15.96 -2.11
N VAL A 27 -12.02 -15.72 -3.37
CA VAL A 27 -12.70 -16.73 -4.20
C VAL A 27 -11.69 -17.74 -4.72
N ARG A 28 -10.53 -17.25 -5.16
CA ARG A 28 -9.44 -18.09 -5.69
C ARG A 28 -8.45 -18.56 -4.63
N ASN A 29 -8.57 -18.05 -3.41
CA ASN A 29 -7.67 -18.33 -2.29
C ASN A 29 -6.19 -18.09 -2.66
N ASN A 30 -5.91 -16.98 -3.33
CA ASN A 30 -4.55 -16.58 -3.72
C ASN A 30 -4.35 -15.05 -3.60
N GLY A 31 -3.10 -14.59 -3.68
CA GLY A 31 -2.80 -13.18 -3.88
C GLY A 31 -2.69 -12.81 -5.36
N GLY A 32 -3.54 -11.90 -5.84
CA GLY A 32 -3.43 -11.28 -7.15
C GLY A 32 -2.30 -10.26 -7.14
N MET A 33 -1.11 -10.63 -7.60
CA MET A 33 0.04 -9.71 -7.53
C MET A 33 -0.08 -8.59 -8.57
N HIS A 34 -0.18 -7.35 -8.09
CA HIS A 34 0.03 -6.16 -8.91
C HIS A 34 1.51 -5.80 -8.95
N ILE A 35 2.02 -5.49 -10.16
CA ILE A 35 3.35 -4.92 -10.36
C ILE A 35 3.17 -3.62 -11.15
N ASP A 36 3.24 -2.50 -10.45
CA ASP A 36 2.93 -1.19 -11.00
C ASP A 36 4.21 -0.37 -11.15
N VAL A 37 4.34 0.34 -12.27
CA VAL A 37 5.52 1.16 -12.56
C VAL A 37 5.57 2.37 -11.63
N VAL A 38 6.74 2.64 -11.06
CA VAL A 38 6.99 3.84 -10.23
C VAL A 38 7.76 4.88 -11.04
N TYR A 39 7.31 6.14 -10.94
CA TYR A 39 7.86 7.29 -11.63
C TYR A 39 8.35 8.38 -10.68
N ASP A 40 9.39 9.09 -11.11
CA ASP A 40 9.70 10.46 -10.69
C ASP A 40 9.59 11.38 -11.91
N GLY A 41 8.49 12.14 -12.00
CA GLY A 41 8.10 12.86 -13.21
C GLY A 41 7.97 11.93 -14.42
N ASN A 42 8.77 12.14 -15.45
CA ASN A 42 8.74 11.34 -16.68
C ASN A 42 9.66 10.11 -16.65
N ARG A 43 10.47 9.95 -15.59
CA ARG A 43 11.42 8.84 -15.48
C ARG A 43 10.79 7.67 -14.75
N MET A 44 10.80 6.50 -15.37
CA MET A 44 10.59 5.23 -14.66
C MET A 44 11.79 4.99 -13.73
N ILE A 45 11.52 4.77 -12.44
CA ILE A 45 12.55 4.57 -11.41
C ILE A 45 12.44 3.22 -10.71
N GLY A 46 11.43 2.40 -11.03
CA GLY A 46 11.25 1.10 -10.41
C GLY A 46 9.83 0.57 -10.50
N ALA A 47 9.49 -0.33 -9.57
CA ALA A 47 8.20 -1.00 -9.52
C ALA A 47 7.70 -1.17 -8.08
N SER A 48 6.39 -1.01 -7.91
CA SER A 48 5.64 -1.34 -6.71
C SER A 48 5.07 -2.75 -6.85
N SER A 49 5.14 -3.55 -5.79
CA SER A 49 4.66 -4.93 -5.75
C SER A 49 3.64 -5.10 -4.64
N GLY A 50 2.40 -5.41 -5.02
CA GLY A 50 1.30 -5.65 -4.11
C GLY A 50 0.86 -4.41 -3.32
N ARG A 51 -0.32 -4.47 -2.69
CA ARG A 51 -0.81 -3.39 -1.83
C ARG A 51 -1.69 -3.90 -0.68
N MET A 52 -1.76 -3.12 0.38
CA MET A 52 -2.71 -3.33 1.48
C MET A 52 -3.08 -2.05 2.22
N LEU A 53 -4.31 -1.97 2.71
CA LEU A 53 -4.72 -0.89 3.59
C LEU A 53 -4.21 -1.15 5.00
N SER A 54 -3.40 -0.24 5.52
CA SER A 54 -3.05 -0.23 6.93
C SER A 54 -4.27 0.21 7.75
N ALA A 55 -4.88 -0.70 8.50
CA ALA A 55 -5.98 -0.36 9.41
C ALA A 55 -5.56 0.66 10.49
N LYS A 56 -4.28 0.66 10.88
CA LYS A 56 -3.71 1.53 11.91
C LYS A 56 -3.55 2.97 11.43
N THR A 57 -2.88 3.15 10.29
CA THR A 57 -2.58 4.50 9.76
C THR A 57 -3.64 5.00 8.78
N ARG A 58 -4.53 4.11 8.31
CA ARG A 58 -5.57 4.38 7.29
C ARG A 58 -4.98 4.81 5.95
N GLU A 59 -3.83 4.24 5.63
CA GLU A 59 -3.07 4.53 4.40
C GLU A 59 -2.95 3.26 3.56
N MET A 60 -2.99 3.44 2.24
CA MET A 60 -2.61 2.38 1.31
C MET A 60 -1.10 2.24 1.28
N LEU A 61 -0.61 1.07 1.63
CA LEU A 61 0.80 0.70 1.59
C LEU A 61 1.08 -0.24 0.43
N SER A 62 2.28 -0.16 -0.12
CA SER A 62 2.82 -1.07 -1.12
C SER A 62 4.30 -1.30 -0.81
N LEU A 63 4.80 -2.50 -1.12
CA LEU A 63 6.24 -2.73 -1.16
C LEU A 63 6.77 -2.27 -2.51
N CYS A 64 7.98 -1.73 -2.58
CA CYS A 64 8.54 -1.30 -3.85
C CYS A 64 10.05 -1.52 -3.92
N THR A 65 10.53 -1.64 -5.14
CA THR A 65 11.95 -1.59 -5.48
C THR A 65 12.15 -0.44 -6.44
N ILE A 66 13.02 0.51 -6.08
CA ILE A 66 13.32 1.70 -6.87
C ILE A 66 14.83 1.94 -6.92
N ASP A 67 15.28 2.69 -7.92
CA ASP A 67 16.65 3.17 -8.06
C ASP A 67 17.14 3.80 -6.74
N GLN A 68 18.37 3.44 -6.31
CA GLN A 68 18.91 3.83 -5.00
C GLN A 68 18.90 5.34 -4.76
N ASP A 69 19.20 6.15 -5.78
CA ASP A 69 19.21 7.62 -5.69
C ASP A 69 17.83 8.22 -5.36
N TYR A 70 16.76 7.44 -5.55
CA TYR A 70 15.37 7.83 -5.28
C TYR A 70 14.83 7.21 -3.98
N ALA A 71 15.58 6.30 -3.34
CA ALA A 71 15.23 5.66 -2.07
C ALA A 71 15.48 6.59 -0.86
N VAL A 72 14.89 7.78 -0.90
CA VAL A 72 15.01 8.82 0.14
C VAL A 72 13.70 8.88 0.92
N GLU A 73 13.75 8.69 2.24
CA GLU A 73 12.57 8.72 3.10
C GLU A 73 11.80 10.05 2.93
N GLY A 74 10.48 9.96 2.78
CA GLY A 74 9.59 11.09 2.55
C GLY A 74 9.55 11.62 1.11
N LYS A 75 10.41 11.15 0.20
CA LYS A 75 10.36 11.54 -1.22
C LYS A 75 9.01 11.17 -1.81
N VAL A 76 8.42 12.11 -2.55
CA VAL A 76 7.16 11.87 -3.27
C VAL A 76 7.48 11.27 -4.64
N VAL A 77 6.83 10.16 -4.96
CA VAL A 77 6.90 9.44 -6.24
C VAL A 77 5.49 9.17 -6.75
N GLU A 78 5.36 8.67 -7.98
CA GLU A 78 4.07 8.36 -8.58
C GLU A 78 4.00 6.88 -8.99
N VAL A 79 3.00 6.15 -8.50
CA VAL A 79 2.70 4.78 -8.93
C VAL A 79 1.67 4.83 -10.04
N LEU A 80 1.96 4.22 -11.19
CA LEU A 80 1.03 4.11 -12.31
C LEU A 80 0.07 2.94 -12.08
N TRP A 81 -1.18 3.24 -11.75
CA TRP A 81 -2.22 2.24 -11.55
C TRP A 81 -3.06 2.04 -12.80
N GLY A 82 -3.33 0.78 -13.15
CA GLY A 82 -4.19 0.36 -14.26
C GLY A 82 -3.42 -0.42 -15.32
N ASN A 83 -4.05 -1.45 -15.86
CA ASN A 83 -3.49 -2.29 -16.92
C ASN A 83 -3.39 -1.57 -18.27
N LEU A 84 -2.52 -2.09 -19.14
CA LEU A 84 -2.44 -1.62 -20.52
C LEU A 84 -3.79 -1.79 -21.22
N GLY A 85 -4.27 -0.73 -21.88
CA GLY A 85 -5.57 -0.73 -22.57
C GLY A 85 -6.75 -0.30 -21.69
N THR A 86 -6.54 -0.08 -20.39
CA THR A 86 -7.52 0.59 -19.51
C THR A 86 -7.07 2.02 -19.21
N ARG A 87 -7.94 2.83 -18.59
CA ARG A 87 -7.52 4.15 -18.08
C ARG A 87 -6.46 3.93 -17.01
N GLN A 88 -5.33 4.60 -17.14
CA GLN A 88 -4.29 4.57 -16.12
C GLN A 88 -4.25 5.88 -15.33
N MET A 89 -3.92 5.78 -14.04
CA MET A 89 -3.87 6.91 -13.13
C MET A 89 -2.57 6.93 -12.34
N ARG A 90 -1.93 8.10 -12.25
CA ARG A 90 -0.76 8.31 -11.40
C ARG A 90 -1.19 8.60 -9.97
N ILE A 91 -0.80 7.73 -9.05
CA ILE A 91 -1.07 7.84 -7.62
C ILE A 91 0.18 8.37 -6.93
N LYS A 92 0.09 9.54 -6.28
CA LYS A 92 1.19 10.05 -5.47
C LYS A 92 1.40 9.17 -4.24
N ALA A 93 2.62 8.73 -4.03
CA ALA A 93 3.05 7.95 -2.87
C ALA A 93 4.28 8.62 -2.22
N LYS A 94 4.49 8.36 -0.93
CA LYS A 94 5.71 8.75 -0.23
C LYS A 94 6.58 7.52 0.00
N VAL A 95 7.87 7.62 -0.29
CA VAL A 95 8.85 6.60 0.03
C VAL A 95 8.99 6.50 1.55
N MET A 96 8.83 5.29 2.09
CA MET A 96 9.06 4.97 3.49
C MET A 96 10.10 3.85 3.56
N LEU A 97 11.12 4.01 4.41
CA LEU A 97 12.16 3.00 4.55
C LEU A 97 11.73 1.88 5.51
N LEU A 98 12.19 0.67 5.22
CA LEU A 98 11.96 -0.49 6.09
C LEU A 98 12.82 -0.38 7.37
N PRO A 99 12.29 -0.78 8.54
CA PRO A 99 10.92 -1.23 8.78
C PRO A 99 9.92 -0.06 8.83
N HIS A 100 8.73 -0.22 8.25
CA HIS A 100 7.66 0.78 8.34
C HIS A 100 7.04 0.85 9.74
N ILE A 101 6.81 -0.31 10.36
CA ILE A 101 6.33 -0.43 11.74
C ILE A 101 7.50 -0.09 12.68
N LYS A 102 7.33 0.96 13.50
CA LYS A 102 8.38 1.47 14.40
C LYS A 102 8.16 1.06 15.87
N GLU A 103 7.07 0.37 16.16
CA GLU A 103 6.79 -0.16 17.49
C GLU A 103 7.66 -1.38 17.82
N ASP A 104 7.68 -1.74 19.10
CA ASP A 104 8.35 -2.93 19.59
C ASP A 104 7.85 -4.16 18.84
N ARG A 105 8.79 -5.01 18.41
CA ARG A 105 8.46 -6.34 17.92
C ARG A 105 7.85 -7.14 19.07
N ASN A 106 6.82 -7.93 18.78
CA ASN A 106 6.14 -8.78 19.76
C ASN A 106 7.11 -9.65 20.57
N GLU A 107 8.21 -10.11 19.97
CA GLU A 107 9.24 -10.95 20.60
C GLU A 107 10.04 -10.22 21.69
N ASN A 108 10.08 -8.88 21.68
CA ASN A 108 10.84 -8.05 22.61
C ASN A 108 9.94 -7.26 23.57
N PHE A 109 8.62 -7.32 23.41
CA PHE A 109 7.69 -6.58 24.23
C PHE A 109 7.50 -7.26 25.59
N ASP A 110 7.74 -6.51 26.67
CA ASP A 110 7.52 -6.98 28.04
C ASP A 110 6.03 -7.12 28.34
N VAL A 111 5.55 -8.36 28.39
CA VAL A 111 4.14 -8.70 28.63
C VAL A 111 3.64 -8.29 30.01
N GLU A 112 4.53 -8.06 30.99
CA GLU A 112 4.14 -7.55 32.31
C GLU A 112 3.66 -6.09 32.26
N ARG A 113 3.93 -5.36 31.15
CA ARG A 113 3.43 -4.00 30.93
C ARG A 113 1.97 -3.95 30.44
N ILE A 114 1.37 -5.10 30.07
CA ILE A 114 -0.01 -5.15 29.60
C ILE A 114 -0.95 -4.93 30.79
N PRO A 115 -1.87 -3.93 30.75
CA PRO A 115 -2.82 -3.70 31.82
C PRO A 115 -3.68 -4.94 32.11
N ARG A 116 -3.74 -5.34 33.39
CA ARG A 116 -4.54 -6.48 33.84
C ARG A 116 -5.89 -6.02 34.40
N PRO A 117 -7.01 -6.58 33.94
CA PRO A 117 -8.30 -6.28 34.55
C PRO A 117 -8.33 -6.74 36.01
N VAL A 118 -8.81 -5.88 36.90
CA VAL A 118 -9.09 -6.23 38.29
C VAL A 118 -10.55 -6.69 38.37
N PHE A 119 -10.77 -8.00 38.42
CA PHE A 119 -12.09 -8.55 38.63
C PHE A 119 -12.44 -8.49 40.12
N LYS A 120 -13.53 -7.79 40.48
CA LYS A 120 -14.09 -7.86 41.83
C LYS A 120 -14.82 -9.19 41.98
N LYS A 121 -14.52 -9.92 43.07
CA LYS A 121 -15.30 -11.08 43.50
C LYS A 121 -16.66 -10.65 44.03
#